data_AF-A0A7W1KZ48-F1
#
_entry.id   AF-A0A7W1KZ48-F1
#
_cell.length_a   1.000
_cell.length_b   1.000
_cell.length_c   1.000
_cell.angle_alpha   90.00
_cell.angle_beta   90.00
_cell.angle_gamma   90.00
#
_symmetry.space_group_name_H-M   'P 1'
#
loop_
_entity.id
_entity.type
_entity.pdbx_description
1 polymer ?
#
loop_
_entity_poly.entity_id
_entity_poly.type
_entity_poly.pdbx_seq_one_letter_code
_entity_poly.pdbx_strand_id
1 'polypeptide(L)'
;MAQSKAENRSARRSKQPSAGVLRCRRKFLRYFPAGFRDATYLDWERDYKWEVHEQWEAALGRDEYRRLLRAGEFAEVCARAVRVEQRARHSMLFSFEKMALRDAVKNEEGARLFSVGLYDFLHGAGNAERKFTRWCETVGALPRRQTRVLTWPLVTVFGFIAQPREHIFLKPNVTRRAAEAYCFELLYKSRPDWEGYA
;
A
#
# COMPACT_ATOMS: atom_id res chain seq x y z
N MET A 1 54.93 -0.76 -5.82
CA MET A 1 54.65 -0.59 -4.37
C MET A 1 54.03 0.79 -4.19
N ALA A 2 52.96 1.07 -3.47
CA ALA A 2 51.86 0.30 -2.88
C ALA A 2 50.87 1.36 -2.37
N GLN A 3 49.85 1.73 -3.14
CA GLN A 3 48.75 2.59 -2.65
C GLN A 3 47.45 2.16 -3.32
N SER A 4 46.78 1.16 -2.73
CA SER A 4 45.44 0.69 -3.15
C SER A 4 44.75 -0.16 -2.07
N LYS A 5 44.80 0.24 -0.80
CA LYS A 5 44.16 -0.57 0.27
C LYS A 5 43.36 0.19 1.33
N ALA A 6 43.16 1.50 1.18
CA ALA A 6 42.51 2.30 2.23
C ALA A 6 40.99 2.48 2.08
N GLU A 7 40.38 2.30 0.91
CA GLU A 7 38.99 2.76 0.71
C GLU A 7 37.90 1.68 0.89
N ASN A 8 38.25 0.41 1.06
CA ASN A 8 37.23 -0.66 1.10
C ASN A 8 36.81 -1.07 2.53
N ARG A 9 36.85 -0.14 3.49
CA ARG A 9 36.61 -0.42 4.92
C ARG A 9 35.27 0.07 5.48
N SER A 10 34.38 0.64 4.66
CA SER A 10 33.04 1.02 5.11
C SER A 10 31.98 0.06 4.55
N ALA A 11 31.13 -0.45 5.44
CA ALA A 11 29.90 -1.18 5.17
C ALA A 11 29.95 -2.70 4.87
N ARG A 12 30.75 -3.47 5.62
CA ARG A 12 30.23 -4.76 6.13
C ARG A 12 29.49 -4.48 7.44
N ARG A 13 28.24 -4.00 7.34
CA ARG A 13 27.30 -3.97 8.47
C ARG A 13 27.33 -5.36 9.14
N SER A 14 27.46 -5.39 10.46
CA SER A 14 27.54 -6.62 11.24
C SER A 14 26.41 -7.57 10.85
N LYS A 15 26.74 -8.85 10.58
CA LYS A 15 25.76 -9.90 10.23
C LYS A 15 24.76 -10.22 11.36
N GLN A 16 24.89 -9.58 12.53
CA GLN A 16 24.04 -9.87 13.68
C GLN A 16 22.85 -8.92 13.74
N PRO A 17 21.63 -9.44 13.95
CA PRO A 17 20.44 -8.60 14.08
C PRO A 17 20.58 -7.66 15.28
N SER A 18 20.14 -6.41 15.14
CA SER A 18 20.13 -5.48 16.26
C SER A 18 19.26 -6.00 17.41
N ALA A 19 19.49 -5.51 18.64
CA ALA A 19 18.66 -5.86 19.79
C ALA A 19 17.17 -5.56 19.55
N GLY A 20 16.87 -4.52 18.76
CA GLY A 20 15.51 -4.17 18.32
C GLY A 20 14.87 -5.26 17.48
N VAL A 21 15.58 -5.75 16.47
CA VAL A 21 15.13 -6.86 15.60
C VAL A 21 14.89 -8.12 16.42
N LEU A 22 15.81 -8.49 17.31
CA LEU A 22 15.67 -9.68 18.15
C LEU A 22 14.45 -9.57 19.09
N ARG A 23 14.19 -8.38 19.65
CA ARG A 23 13.01 -8.14 20.48
C ARG A 23 11.71 -8.27 19.67
N CYS A 24 11.64 -7.70 18.48
CA CYS A 24 10.47 -7.84 17.60
C CYS A 24 10.23 -9.30 17.21
N ARG A 25 11.28 -10.05 16.87
CA ARG A 25 11.20 -11.48 16.57
C ARG A 25 10.67 -12.30 17.75
N ARG A 26 11.21 -12.08 18.96
CA ARG A 26 10.71 -12.76 20.18
C ARG A 26 9.24 -12.44 20.45
N LYS A 27 8.84 -11.18 20.29
CA LYS A 27 7.43 -10.79 20.44
C LYS A 27 6.55 -11.50 19.42
N PHE A 28 6.94 -11.52 18.15
CA PHE A 28 6.21 -12.22 17.09
C PHE A 28 6.03 -13.71 17.40
N LEU A 29 7.12 -14.41 17.74
CA LEU A 29 7.08 -15.84 18.05
C LEU A 29 6.33 -16.18 19.35
N ARG A 30 6.14 -15.21 20.25
CA ARG A 30 5.29 -15.38 21.45
C ARG A 30 3.81 -15.47 21.09
N TYR A 31 3.36 -14.72 20.08
CA TYR A 31 1.97 -14.78 19.61
C TYR A 31 1.76 -15.87 18.56
N PHE A 32 2.80 -16.16 17.76
CA PHE A 32 2.75 -17.12 16.65
C PHE A 32 3.94 -18.09 16.74
N PRO A 33 3.86 -19.16 17.55
CA PRO A 33 4.95 -20.09 17.76
C PRO A 33 5.51 -20.73 16.48
N ALA A 34 4.66 -21.02 15.49
CA ALA A 34 5.09 -21.55 14.18
C ALA A 34 5.48 -20.45 13.17
N GLY A 35 5.60 -19.21 13.64
CA GLY A 35 5.99 -18.06 12.84
C GLY A 35 5.01 -17.78 11.71
N PHE A 36 5.51 -17.57 10.49
CA PHE A 36 4.68 -17.27 9.32
C PHE A 36 3.84 -18.46 8.82
N ARG A 37 4.05 -19.67 9.37
CA ARG A 37 3.25 -20.87 9.09
C ARG A 37 2.23 -21.15 10.19
N ASP A 38 2.16 -20.30 11.21
CA ASP A 38 1.20 -20.45 12.29
C ASP A 38 -0.22 -20.26 11.77
N ALA A 39 -1.11 -21.20 12.06
CA ALA A 39 -2.50 -21.15 11.60
C ALA A 39 -3.21 -19.86 12.08
N THR A 40 -2.90 -19.39 13.29
CA THR A 40 -3.44 -18.14 13.82
C THR A 40 -2.92 -16.93 13.06
N TYR A 41 -1.62 -16.93 12.71
CA TYR A 41 -1.04 -15.87 11.89
C TYR A 41 -1.69 -15.83 10.50
N LEU A 42 -1.91 -17.00 9.90
CA LEU A 42 -2.54 -17.12 8.59
C LEU A 42 -3.97 -16.56 8.63
N ASP A 43 -4.83 -17.08 9.52
CA ASP A 43 -6.23 -16.63 9.65
C ASP A 43 -6.34 -15.14 10.01
N TRP A 44 -5.50 -14.64 10.94
CA TRP A 44 -5.67 -13.28 11.46
C TRP A 44 -5.02 -12.22 10.58
N GLU A 45 -3.86 -12.52 9.99
CA GLU A 45 -3.03 -11.50 9.35
C GLU A 45 -2.80 -11.72 7.86
N ARG A 46 -2.88 -12.95 7.34
CA ARG A 46 -2.47 -13.23 5.95
C ARG A 46 -3.63 -13.53 5.02
N ASP A 47 -4.48 -14.47 5.37
CA ASP A 47 -5.42 -15.11 4.44
C ASP A 47 -6.43 -14.11 3.90
N TYR A 48 -7.03 -13.29 4.78
CA TYR A 48 -7.97 -12.27 4.34
C TYR A 48 -7.34 -11.24 3.36
N LYS A 49 -6.03 -10.95 3.48
CA LYS A 49 -5.34 -10.02 2.56
C LYS A 49 -5.15 -10.68 1.19
N TRP A 50 -4.92 -11.99 1.18
CA TRP A 50 -4.80 -12.78 -0.05
C TRP A 50 -6.16 -12.94 -0.74
N GLU A 51 -7.21 -13.27 -0.01
CA GLU A 51 -8.57 -13.36 -0.52
C GLU A 51 -9.04 -12.04 -1.17
N VAL A 52 -8.67 -10.89 -0.59
CA VAL A 52 -9.00 -9.58 -1.16
C VAL A 52 -8.25 -9.34 -2.48
N HIS A 53 -7.01 -9.80 -2.60
CA HIS A 53 -6.28 -9.78 -3.87
C HIS A 53 -6.96 -10.68 -4.92
N GLU A 54 -7.38 -11.90 -4.56
CA GLU A 54 -8.10 -12.79 -5.48
C GLU A 54 -9.44 -12.18 -5.93
N GLN A 55 -10.15 -11.52 -5.02
CA GLN A 55 -11.37 -10.77 -5.35
C GLN A 55 -11.10 -9.57 -6.26
N TRP A 56 -9.95 -8.91 -6.10
CA TRP A 56 -9.53 -7.85 -7.01
C TRP A 56 -9.32 -8.38 -8.41
N GLU A 57 -8.55 -9.46 -8.58
CA GLU A 57 -8.30 -10.05 -9.89
C GLU A 57 -9.60 -10.48 -10.57
N ALA A 58 -10.53 -11.08 -9.81
CA ALA A 58 -11.83 -11.50 -10.33
C ALA A 58 -12.76 -10.33 -10.72
N ALA A 59 -12.77 -9.24 -9.94
CA ALA A 59 -13.71 -8.13 -10.14
C ALA A 59 -13.16 -7.01 -11.04
N LEU A 60 -11.86 -6.74 -10.93
CA LEU A 60 -11.18 -5.56 -11.48
C LEU A 60 -9.74 -5.87 -11.92
N GLY A 61 -9.48 -7.09 -12.39
CA GLY A 61 -8.23 -7.44 -13.08
C GLY A 61 -7.99 -6.56 -14.31
N ARG A 62 -6.74 -6.52 -14.80
CA ARG A 62 -6.25 -5.54 -15.79
C ARG A 62 -7.15 -5.37 -17.02
N ASP A 63 -7.58 -6.48 -17.63
CA ASP A 63 -8.34 -6.45 -18.88
C ASP A 63 -9.78 -5.97 -18.66
N GLU A 64 -10.42 -6.42 -17.58
CA GLU A 64 -11.76 -5.98 -17.21
C GLU A 64 -11.77 -4.50 -16.79
N TYR A 65 -10.77 -4.08 -16.02
CA TYR A 65 -10.59 -2.66 -15.69
C TYR A 65 -10.45 -1.82 -16.97
N ARG A 66 -9.59 -2.23 -17.91
CA ARG A 66 -9.45 -1.55 -19.21
C ARG A 66 -10.74 -1.53 -20.01
N ARG A 67 -11.55 -2.60 -19.98
CA ARG A 67 -12.87 -2.65 -20.64
C ARG A 67 -13.81 -1.59 -20.07
N LEU A 68 -13.96 -1.54 -18.74
CA LEU A 68 -14.82 -0.57 -18.05
C LEU A 68 -14.41 0.88 -18.35
N LEU A 69 -13.11 1.18 -18.35
CA LEU A 69 -12.62 2.52 -18.69
C LEU A 69 -12.96 2.94 -20.12
N ARG A 70 -12.83 2.02 -21.09
CA ARG A 70 -13.19 2.30 -22.49
C ARG A 70 -14.69 2.50 -22.69
N ALA A 71 -15.50 1.84 -21.86
CA ALA A 71 -16.96 2.01 -21.85
C ALA A 71 -17.42 3.26 -21.08
N GLY A 72 -16.51 4.01 -20.43
CA GLY A 72 -16.86 5.15 -19.58
C GLY A 72 -17.55 4.76 -18.27
N GLU A 73 -17.50 3.49 -17.88
CA GLU A 73 -18.16 2.94 -16.67
C GLU A 73 -17.36 3.25 -15.39
N PHE A 74 -17.00 4.53 -15.17
CA PHE A 74 -16.15 4.95 -14.04
C PHE A 74 -16.80 4.68 -12.67
N ALA A 75 -18.11 4.88 -12.56
CA ALA A 75 -18.83 4.60 -11.33
C ALA A 75 -18.76 3.13 -10.93
N GLU A 76 -18.78 2.22 -11.92
CA GLU A 76 -18.68 0.78 -11.68
C GLU A 76 -17.27 0.37 -11.24
N VAL A 77 -16.22 0.95 -11.84
CA VAL A 77 -14.83 0.77 -11.37
C VAL A 77 -14.71 1.16 -9.89
N CYS A 78 -15.19 2.35 -9.53
CA CYS A 78 -15.20 2.82 -8.14
C CYS A 78 -15.97 1.87 -7.22
N ALA A 79 -17.17 1.44 -7.64
CA ALA A 79 -18.00 0.54 -6.85
C ALA A 79 -17.29 -0.81 -6.61
N ARG A 80 -16.64 -1.38 -7.63
CA ARG A 80 -15.89 -2.63 -7.51
C ARG A 80 -14.67 -2.48 -6.60
N ALA A 81 -13.86 -1.44 -6.80
CA ALA A 81 -12.68 -1.18 -5.96
C ALA A 81 -13.07 -1.00 -4.48
N VAL A 82 -14.09 -0.19 -4.20
CA VAL A 82 -14.60 0.05 -2.84
C VAL A 82 -15.18 -1.24 -2.24
N ARG A 83 -15.91 -2.03 -3.02
CA ARG A 83 -16.51 -3.29 -2.56
C ARG A 83 -15.44 -4.32 -2.21
N VAL A 84 -14.40 -4.46 -3.03
CA VAL A 84 -13.28 -5.38 -2.76
C VAL A 84 -12.56 -5.00 -1.46
N GLU A 85 -12.29 -3.71 -1.23
CA GLU A 85 -11.69 -3.26 0.04
C GLU A 85 -12.60 -3.55 1.24
N GLN A 86 -13.92 -3.42 1.09
CA GLN A 86 -14.89 -3.58 2.18
C GLN A 86 -15.23 -5.03 2.52
N ARG A 87 -15.06 -5.97 1.59
CA ARG A 87 -15.41 -7.39 1.80
C ARG A 87 -14.41 -8.14 2.69
N ALA A 88 -13.24 -7.56 2.94
CA ALA A 88 -12.28 -8.12 3.87
C ALA A 88 -12.90 -8.32 5.26
N ARG A 89 -12.76 -9.52 5.85
CA ARG A 89 -13.14 -9.79 7.24
C ARG A 89 -12.50 -8.78 8.21
N HIS A 90 -11.30 -8.32 7.87
CA HIS A 90 -10.60 -7.23 8.55
C HIS A 90 -10.40 -6.05 7.60
N SER A 91 -11.11 -4.97 7.88
CA SER A 91 -10.99 -3.70 7.18
C SER A 91 -9.54 -3.20 7.10
N MET A 92 -9.01 -3.00 5.89
CA MET A 92 -7.65 -2.48 5.71
C MET A 92 -7.60 -0.97 5.98
N LEU A 93 -8.56 -0.23 5.42
CA LEU A 93 -8.74 1.19 5.68
C LEU A 93 -9.48 1.44 6.99
N PHE A 94 -9.21 2.56 7.65
CA PHE A 94 -10.02 3.01 8.78
C PHE A 94 -11.38 3.55 8.31
N SER A 95 -12.38 3.55 9.20
CA SER A 95 -13.75 3.96 8.86
C SER A 95 -13.82 5.37 8.24
N PHE A 96 -13.01 6.32 8.72
CA PHE A 96 -12.97 7.68 8.16
C PHE A 96 -12.39 7.71 6.74
N GLU A 97 -11.41 6.85 6.43
CA GLU A 97 -10.81 6.76 5.08
C GLU A 97 -11.82 6.18 4.10
N LYS A 98 -12.62 5.20 4.53
CA LYS A 98 -13.71 4.64 3.72
C LYS A 98 -14.80 5.64 3.43
N MET A 99 -15.16 6.44 4.42
CA MET A 99 -16.14 7.52 4.24
C MET A 99 -15.59 8.56 3.25
N ALA A 100 -14.35 9.00 3.46
CA ALA A 100 -13.69 9.98 2.60
C ALA A 100 -13.60 9.48 1.15
N LEU A 101 -13.22 8.21 0.92
CA LEU A 101 -13.17 7.62 -0.41
C LEU A 101 -14.56 7.55 -1.05
N ARG A 102 -15.58 7.05 -0.34
CA ARG A 102 -16.95 6.93 -0.86
C ARG A 102 -17.52 8.28 -1.26
N ASP A 103 -17.30 9.30 -0.44
CA ASP A 103 -17.75 10.67 -0.74
C ASP A 103 -17.01 11.25 -1.95
N ALA A 104 -15.70 11.00 -2.04
CA ALA A 104 -14.84 11.49 -3.11
C ALA A 104 -15.19 10.94 -4.50
N VAL A 105 -15.70 9.71 -4.57
CA VAL A 105 -16.04 9.04 -5.84
C VAL A 105 -17.55 9.03 -6.13
N LYS A 106 -18.35 9.76 -5.35
CA LYS A 106 -19.82 9.74 -5.46
C LYS A 106 -20.34 10.43 -6.72
N ASN A 107 -19.66 11.49 -7.16
CA ASN A 107 -20.04 12.22 -8.37
C ASN A 107 -19.24 11.71 -9.58
N GLU A 108 -19.71 12.06 -10.77
CA GLU A 108 -19.13 11.59 -12.04
C GLU A 108 -17.67 12.04 -12.20
N GLU A 109 -17.35 13.29 -11.87
CA GLU A 109 -16.00 13.83 -11.95
C GLU A 109 -15.02 13.07 -11.05
N GLY A 110 -15.37 12.87 -9.78
CA GLY A 110 -14.55 12.16 -8.80
C GLY A 110 -14.41 10.68 -9.17
N ALA A 111 -15.49 10.04 -9.64
CA ALA A 111 -15.44 8.67 -10.12
C ALA A 111 -14.48 8.52 -11.32
N ARG A 112 -14.54 9.45 -12.28
CA ARG A 112 -13.65 9.47 -13.44
C ARG A 112 -12.19 9.68 -13.03
N LEU A 113 -11.92 10.70 -12.22
CA LEU A 113 -10.56 11.00 -11.73
C LEU A 113 -9.95 9.81 -11.00
N PHE A 114 -10.69 9.22 -10.05
CA PHE A 114 -10.23 8.05 -9.30
C PHE A 114 -9.98 6.85 -10.23
N SER A 115 -10.95 6.53 -11.08
CA SER A 115 -10.89 5.33 -11.94
C SER A 115 -9.74 5.39 -12.93
N VAL A 116 -9.53 6.55 -13.57
CA VAL A 116 -8.44 6.74 -14.53
C VAL A 116 -7.09 6.77 -13.81
N GLY A 117 -6.96 7.57 -12.75
CA GLY A 117 -5.68 7.71 -12.04
C GLY A 117 -5.23 6.43 -11.34
N LEU A 118 -6.16 5.62 -10.82
CA LEU A 118 -5.83 4.33 -10.23
C LEU A 118 -5.36 3.32 -11.29
N TYR A 119 -5.99 3.31 -12.47
CA TYR A 119 -5.51 2.48 -13.57
C TYR A 119 -4.12 2.91 -14.06
N ASP A 120 -3.88 4.21 -14.18
CA ASP A 120 -2.56 4.74 -14.57
C ASP A 120 -1.47 4.38 -13.55
N PHE A 121 -1.80 4.40 -12.26
CA PHE A 121 -0.90 3.95 -11.19
C PHE A 121 -0.51 2.46 -11.35
N LEU A 122 -1.51 1.59 -11.53
CA LEU A 122 -1.34 0.14 -11.58
C LEU A 122 -0.77 -0.37 -12.91
N HIS A 123 -1.20 0.23 -14.02
CA HIS A 123 -1.00 -0.34 -15.36
C HIS A 123 -0.52 0.68 -16.40
N GLY A 124 -0.41 1.95 -16.03
CA GLY A 124 0.03 3.03 -16.90
C GLY A 124 1.52 2.98 -17.23
N ALA A 125 1.92 3.79 -18.19
CA ALA A 125 3.30 3.86 -18.65
C ALA A 125 4.16 4.77 -17.75
N GLY A 126 5.34 4.27 -17.37
CA GLY A 126 6.34 5.06 -16.66
C GLY A 126 7.05 4.33 -15.55
N ASN A 127 8.03 5.01 -14.96
CA ASN A 127 8.69 4.51 -13.76
C ASN A 127 7.74 4.60 -12.55
N ALA A 128 8.03 3.81 -11.51
CA ALA A 128 7.20 3.72 -10.31
C ALA A 128 7.02 5.07 -9.62
N GLU A 129 8.07 5.89 -9.55
CA GLU A 129 8.04 7.25 -9.00
C GLU A 129 6.97 8.12 -9.65
N ARG A 130 7.02 8.27 -10.98
CA ARG A 130 6.07 9.12 -11.70
C ARG A 130 4.64 8.60 -11.55
N LYS A 131 4.44 7.27 -11.57
CA LYS A 131 3.12 6.67 -11.38
C LYS A 131 2.57 6.97 -9.97
N PHE A 132 3.38 6.78 -8.93
CA PHE A 132 2.98 7.03 -7.55
C PHE A 132 2.75 8.52 -7.27
N THR A 133 3.62 9.40 -7.75
CA THR A 133 3.45 10.86 -7.60
C THR A 133 2.14 11.34 -8.23
N ARG A 134 1.86 10.92 -9.48
CA ARG A 134 0.57 11.23 -10.16
C ARG A 134 -0.63 10.65 -9.43
N TRP A 135 -0.48 9.48 -8.82
CA TRP A 135 -1.52 8.89 -7.99
C TRP A 135 -1.81 9.73 -6.74
N CYS A 136 -0.77 10.18 -6.03
CA CYS A 136 -0.93 11.09 -4.90
C CYS A 136 -1.57 12.43 -5.32
N GLU A 137 -1.22 12.98 -6.48
CA GLU A 137 -1.85 14.17 -7.05
C GLU A 137 -3.33 13.93 -7.35
N THR A 138 -3.67 12.81 -8.00
CA THR A 138 -5.05 12.41 -8.30
C THR A 138 -5.88 12.35 -7.01
N VAL A 139 -5.43 11.60 -6.01
CA VAL A 139 -6.12 11.46 -4.71
C VAL A 139 -6.18 12.79 -3.95
N GLY A 140 -5.18 13.65 -4.15
CA GLY A 140 -5.14 15.02 -3.66
C GLY A 140 -6.23 15.91 -4.26
N ALA A 141 -6.52 15.73 -5.55
CA ALA A 141 -7.48 16.52 -6.33
C ALA A 141 -8.93 16.02 -6.24
N LEU A 142 -9.16 14.80 -5.73
CA LEU A 142 -10.52 14.28 -5.59
C LEU A 142 -11.42 15.20 -4.74
N PRO A 143 -12.71 15.35 -5.10
CA PRO A 143 -13.67 16.16 -4.34
C PRO A 143 -13.73 15.75 -2.86
N ARG A 144 -13.81 16.73 -1.95
CA ARG A 144 -13.90 16.48 -0.49
C ARG A 144 -14.94 17.36 0.16
N ARG A 145 -15.84 16.77 0.96
CA ARG A 145 -16.78 17.54 1.80
C ARG A 145 -16.27 17.81 3.21
N GLN A 146 -15.61 16.85 3.86
CA GLN A 146 -15.25 16.96 5.29
C GLN A 146 -13.85 16.44 5.62
N THR A 147 -13.50 15.23 5.18
CA THR A 147 -12.27 14.53 5.65
C THR A 147 -11.16 14.54 4.60
N ARG A 148 -9.91 14.45 5.06
CA ARG A 148 -8.75 14.31 4.15
C ARG A 148 -8.76 12.94 3.49
N VAL A 149 -8.82 12.90 2.17
CA VAL A 149 -8.73 11.67 1.36
C VAL A 149 -7.25 11.26 1.16
N LEU A 150 -6.32 12.21 1.10
CA LEU A 150 -4.89 11.93 0.85
C LEU A 150 -4.21 11.47 2.15
N THR A 151 -4.20 10.16 2.35
CA THR A 151 -3.55 9.47 3.47
C THR A 151 -2.69 8.33 2.95
N TRP A 152 -1.65 7.96 3.71
CA TRP A 152 -0.79 6.82 3.38
C TRP A 152 -1.56 5.51 3.18
N PRO A 153 -2.49 5.10 4.07
CA PRO A 153 -3.25 3.89 3.84
C PRO A 153 -4.04 3.95 2.53
N LEU A 154 -4.71 5.06 2.23
CA LEU A 154 -5.52 5.14 1.00
C LEU A 154 -4.67 5.06 -0.28
N VAL A 155 -3.55 5.79 -0.35
CA VAL A 155 -2.74 5.79 -1.58
C VAL A 155 -1.99 4.47 -1.78
N THR A 156 -1.83 3.65 -0.74
CA THR A 156 -1.10 2.38 -0.80
C THR A 156 -1.98 1.13 -0.82
N VAL A 157 -3.24 1.21 -0.34
CA VAL A 157 -4.10 0.02 -0.21
C VAL A 157 -4.40 -0.64 -1.55
N PHE A 158 -4.75 0.13 -2.58
CA PHE A 158 -5.16 -0.45 -3.87
C PHE A 158 -3.97 -1.03 -4.63
N GLY A 159 -2.80 -0.41 -4.54
CA GLY A 159 -1.56 -0.98 -5.06
C GLY A 159 -1.28 -2.33 -4.40
N PHE A 160 -1.32 -2.39 -3.07
CA PHE A 160 -1.09 -3.62 -2.31
C PHE A 160 -2.13 -4.71 -2.63
N ILE A 161 -3.40 -4.36 -2.79
CA ILE A 161 -4.46 -5.30 -3.15
C ILE A 161 -4.25 -5.84 -4.57
N ALA A 162 -3.98 -4.97 -5.54
CA ALA A 162 -3.90 -5.35 -6.94
C ALA A 162 -2.60 -6.09 -7.26
N GLN A 163 -1.47 -5.62 -6.72
CA GLN A 163 -0.13 -6.08 -7.07
C GLN A 163 0.71 -6.24 -5.78
N PRO A 164 0.38 -7.21 -4.90
CA PRO A 164 1.02 -7.36 -3.58
C PRO A 164 2.50 -7.71 -3.62
N ARG A 165 3.05 -8.05 -4.79
CA ARG A 165 4.48 -8.30 -5.01
C ARG A 165 5.26 -7.03 -5.32
N GLU A 166 4.59 -5.99 -5.79
CA GLU A 166 5.20 -4.72 -6.22
C GLU A 166 4.94 -3.60 -5.22
N HIS A 167 3.76 -3.59 -4.59
CA HIS A 167 3.31 -2.51 -3.74
C HIS A 167 3.17 -2.93 -2.29
N ILE A 168 3.65 -2.08 -1.37
CA ILE A 168 3.43 -2.23 0.07
C ILE A 168 2.14 -1.54 0.50
N PHE A 169 1.56 -1.97 1.62
CA PHE A 169 0.51 -1.24 2.33
C PHE A 169 1.10 -0.52 3.55
N LEU A 170 1.00 0.80 3.59
CA LEU A 170 1.65 1.62 4.61
C LEU A 170 0.65 2.11 5.67
N LYS A 171 0.82 1.64 6.91
CA LYS A 171 0.15 2.17 8.10
C LYS A 171 1.14 2.99 8.93
N PRO A 172 1.05 4.33 8.94
CA PRO A 172 2.12 5.21 9.45
C PRO A 172 2.70 4.84 10.80
N ASN A 173 1.85 4.64 11.82
CA ASN A 173 2.30 4.41 13.19
C ASN A 173 3.06 3.09 13.35
N VAL A 174 2.59 2.00 12.72
CA VAL A 174 3.24 0.70 12.84
C VAL A 174 4.49 0.63 11.96
N THR A 175 4.46 1.25 10.78
CA THR A 175 5.61 1.30 9.88
C THR A 175 6.77 2.10 10.48
N ARG A 176 6.50 3.26 11.08
CA ARG A 176 7.53 4.07 11.78
C ARG A 176 8.17 3.31 12.94
N ARG A 177 7.36 2.68 13.80
CA ARG A 177 7.85 1.86 14.92
C ARG A 177 8.67 0.66 14.44
N ALA A 178 8.30 0.06 13.32
CA ALA A 178 9.08 -1.01 12.71
C ALA A 178 10.41 -0.47 12.18
N ALA A 179 10.42 0.64 11.44
CA ALA A 179 11.64 1.26 10.93
C ALA A 179 12.65 1.59 12.06
N GLU A 180 12.18 2.21 13.15
CA GLU A 180 12.98 2.48 14.34
C GLU A 180 13.59 1.20 14.94
N ALA A 181 12.80 0.14 15.10
CA ALA A 181 13.26 -1.12 15.68
C ALA A 181 14.28 -1.85 14.80
N TYR A 182 14.20 -1.67 13.48
CA TYR A 182 15.09 -2.27 12.49
C TYR A 182 16.27 -1.37 12.09
N CYS A 183 16.38 -0.18 12.69
CA CYS A 183 17.37 0.84 12.31
C CYS A 183 17.34 1.15 10.80
N PHE A 184 16.13 1.16 10.26
CA PHE A 184 15.85 1.54 8.88
C PHE A 184 15.49 3.03 8.85
N GLU A 185 16.17 3.77 7.98
CA GLU A 185 15.93 5.20 7.79
C GLU A 185 14.69 5.38 6.91
N LEU A 186 13.53 5.43 7.55
CA LEU A 186 12.27 5.72 6.88
C LEU A 186 12.14 7.25 6.71
N LEU A 187 12.19 7.73 5.47
CA LEU A 187 12.00 9.15 5.11
C LEU A 187 10.53 9.57 5.19
N TYR A 188 9.88 9.27 6.32
CA TYR A 188 8.45 9.48 6.50
C TYR A 188 8.08 10.96 6.57
N LYS A 189 7.11 11.37 5.76
CA LYS A 189 6.36 12.62 5.89
C LYS A 189 4.88 12.33 6.06
N SER A 190 4.14 13.20 6.74
CA SER A 190 2.69 13.00 6.95
C SER A 190 1.89 13.05 5.65
N ARG A 191 2.33 13.88 4.69
CA ARG A 191 1.79 13.89 3.33
C ARG A 191 2.51 12.80 2.52
N PRO A 192 1.80 11.88 1.84
CA PRO A 192 2.43 10.87 1.00
C PRO A 192 3.26 11.48 -0.13
N ASP A 193 4.44 10.89 -0.34
CA ASP A 193 5.40 11.22 -1.37
C ASP A 193 6.19 9.97 -1.78
N TRP A 194 7.00 10.07 -2.84
CA TRP A 194 7.76 8.95 -3.36
C TRP A 194 8.87 8.51 -2.40
N GLU A 195 9.57 9.45 -1.77
CA GLU A 195 10.70 9.18 -0.89
C GLU A 195 10.31 8.36 0.34
N GLY A 196 9.10 8.57 0.89
CA GLY A 196 8.58 7.74 1.97
C GLY A 196 8.01 6.39 1.52
N TYR A 197 7.76 6.21 0.23
CA TYR A 197 7.14 5.02 -0.35
C TYR A 197 8.14 3.97 -0.88
N ALA A 198 9.26 4.44 -1.45
CA ALA A 198 10.27 3.64 -2.14
C ALA A 198 11.25 2.87 -1.23
#